data_AF-A0A8S9HQ83-F1
#
_entry.id   AF-A0A8S9HQ83-F1
#
_cell.length_a   1.000
_cell.length_b   1.000
_cell.length_c   1.000
_cell.angle_alpha   90.00
_cell.angle_beta   90.00
_cell.angle_gamma   90.00
#
_symmetry.space_group_name_H-M   'P 1'
#
loop_
_entity.id
_entity.type
_entity.pdbx_description
1 polymer ?
#
loop_
_entity_poly.entity_id
_entity_poly.type
_entity_poly.pdbx_seq_one_letter_code
_entity_poly.pdbx_strand_id
1 'polypeptide(L)'
;MKRWGLDPKEKAMFLMIDVEENVAKSGRNIGTLRMLTPRTLNLFDILNSDKLVLTPAAVEFLNARYGVESFETDEEDEDDTEGAEEAADEQGA
;
A
#
# COMPACT_ATOMS: atom_id res chain seq x y z
N MET A 1 -8.97 -1.04 -22.78
CA MET A 1 -9.23 -2.27 -21.99
C MET A 1 -8.89 -3.55 -22.76
N LYS A 2 -9.58 -3.89 -23.87
CA LYS A 2 -9.29 -5.13 -24.64
C LYS A 2 -7.81 -5.30 -25.03
N ARG A 3 -7.12 -4.22 -25.39
CA ARG A 3 -5.68 -4.26 -25.73
C ARG A 3 -4.76 -4.65 -24.56
N TRP A 4 -5.19 -4.39 -23.33
CA TRP A 4 -4.46 -4.75 -22.10
C TRP A 4 -4.96 -6.06 -21.50
N GLY A 5 -5.82 -6.81 -22.21
CA GLY A 5 -6.40 -8.04 -21.69
C GLY A 5 -7.43 -7.84 -20.57
N LEU A 6 -7.92 -6.61 -20.37
CA LEU A 6 -8.98 -6.32 -19.41
C LEU A 6 -10.33 -6.64 -20.05
N ASP A 7 -11.01 -7.68 -19.57
CA ASP A 7 -12.37 -8.00 -19.96
C ASP A 7 -13.33 -6.97 -19.33
N PRO A 8 -14.19 -6.29 -20.12
CA PRO A 8 -15.20 -5.39 -19.58
C PRO A 8 -16.16 -6.00 -18.54
N LYS A 9 -16.24 -7.34 -18.45
CA LYS A 9 -17.07 -8.03 -17.47
C LYS A 9 -16.40 -8.19 -16.10
N GLU A 10 -15.08 -8.13 -16.05
CA GLU A 10 -14.30 -8.21 -14.80
C GLU A 10 -14.22 -6.84 -14.14
N LYS A 11 -14.22 -6.81 -12.81
CA LYS A 11 -14.12 -5.57 -12.07
C LYS A 11 -12.67 -5.08 -12.09
N ALA A 12 -12.44 -3.92 -12.67
CA ALA A 12 -11.10 -3.33 -12.74
C ALA A 12 -11.05 -2.04 -11.93
N MET A 13 -9.95 -1.83 -11.20
CA MET A 13 -9.67 -0.60 -10.49
C MET A 13 -8.44 0.10 -11.07
N PHE A 14 -8.57 1.41 -11.31
CA PHE A 14 -7.53 2.27 -11.86
C PHE A 14 -7.20 3.34 -10.83
N LEU A 15 -5.94 3.40 -10.39
CA LEU A 15 -5.45 4.46 -9.51
C LEU A 15 -4.55 5.42 -10.28
N MET A 16 -4.97 6.69 -10.31
CA MET A 16 -4.27 7.76 -11.02
C MET A 16 -4.19 8.99 -10.11
N ILE A 17 -3.03 9.66 -10.12
CA ILE A 17 -2.84 10.91 -9.36
C ILE A 17 -3.63 12.04 -10.03
N ASP A 18 -3.36 12.24 -11.31
CA ASP A 18 -4.04 13.22 -12.14
C ASP A 18 -4.92 12.50 -13.16
N VAL A 19 -6.24 12.70 -13.05
CA VAL A 19 -7.21 12.15 -13.99
C VAL A 19 -7.63 13.24 -14.96
N GLU A 20 -7.32 13.05 -16.23
CA GLU A 20 -7.80 13.93 -17.30
C GLU A 20 -9.34 13.84 -17.43
N GLU A 21 -9.99 14.96 -17.72
CA GLU A 21 -11.46 15.07 -17.62
C GLU A 21 -12.19 14.11 -18.57
N ASN A 22 -11.68 13.89 -19.79
CA ASN A 22 -12.29 12.96 -20.74
C ASN A 22 -12.11 11.51 -20.29
N VAL A 23 -10.98 11.16 -19.68
CA VAL A 23 -10.78 9.85 -19.04
C VAL A 23 -11.77 9.66 -17.89
N ALA A 24 -11.94 10.67 -17.03
CA ALA A 24 -12.91 10.64 -15.94
C ALA A 24 -14.35 10.45 -16.44
N LYS A 25 -14.74 11.18 -17.49
CA LYS A 25 -16.07 11.08 -18.11
C LYS A 25 -16.30 9.75 -18.81
N SER A 26 -15.26 9.19 -19.44
CA SER A 26 -15.35 7.91 -20.16
C SER A 26 -15.42 6.74 -19.21
N GLY A 27 -14.58 6.73 -18.16
CA GLY A 27 -14.48 5.60 -17.25
C GLY A 27 -15.72 5.44 -16.36
N ARG A 28 -16.38 6.52 -15.95
CA ARG A 28 -17.64 6.43 -15.17
C ARG A 28 -18.79 5.75 -15.93
N ASN A 29 -18.68 5.62 -17.26
CA ASN A 29 -19.69 4.96 -18.09
C ASN A 29 -19.49 3.43 -18.17
N ILE A 30 -18.47 2.89 -17.51
CA ILE A 30 -18.17 1.45 -17.46
C ILE A 30 -18.48 0.96 -16.04
N GLY A 31 -19.59 0.23 -15.87
CA GLY A 31 -20.09 -0.17 -14.54
C GLY A 31 -19.15 -1.09 -13.74
N THR A 32 -18.22 -1.77 -14.42
CA THR A 32 -17.19 -2.63 -13.84
C THR A 32 -15.88 -1.93 -13.57
N LEU A 33 -15.73 -0.66 -13.97
CA LEU A 33 -14.52 0.13 -13.76
C LEU A 33 -14.69 1.06 -12.56
N ARG A 34 -13.72 1.03 -11.65
CA ARG A 34 -13.56 2.03 -10.60
C ARG A 34 -12.32 2.86 -10.87
N MET A 35 -12.50 4.15 -11.15
CA MET A 35 -11.39 5.10 -11.20
C MET A 35 -11.28 5.82 -9.87
N LEU A 36 -10.13 5.68 -9.23
CA LEU A 36 -9.84 6.24 -7.93
C LEU A 36 -8.67 7.22 -8.05
N THR A 37 -8.70 8.21 -7.18
CA THR A 37 -7.57 9.10 -6.92
C THR A 37 -7.06 8.82 -5.51
N PRO A 38 -5.85 9.26 -5.12
CA PRO A 38 -5.36 9.12 -3.75
C PRO A 38 -6.36 9.60 -2.69
N ARG A 39 -7.19 10.59 -3.03
CA ARG A 39 -8.19 11.14 -2.12
C ARG A 39 -9.43 10.26 -1.94
N THR A 40 -9.76 9.45 -2.93
CA THR A 40 -10.93 8.56 -2.94
C THR A 40 -10.58 7.09 -2.86
N LEU A 41 -9.29 6.75 -2.67
CA LEU A 41 -8.80 5.39 -2.50
C LEU A 41 -9.43 4.77 -1.25
N ASN A 42 -10.07 3.62 -1.41
CA ASN A 42 -10.68 2.88 -0.32
C ASN A 42 -10.31 1.39 -0.40
N LEU A 43 -10.39 0.71 0.75
CA LEU A 43 -10.04 -0.72 0.85
C LEU A 43 -11.02 -1.61 0.07
N PHE A 44 -12.31 -1.25 0.08
CA PHE A 44 -13.36 -2.04 -0.55
C PHE A 44 -13.14 -2.19 -2.06
N ASP A 45 -12.87 -1.09 -2.76
CA ASP A 45 -12.67 -1.09 -4.21
C ASP A 45 -11.37 -1.80 -4.61
N ILE A 46 -10.34 -1.78 -3.74
CA ILE A 46 -9.11 -2.58 -3.93
C ILE A 46 -9.45 -4.07 -3.89
N LEU A 47 -10.06 -4.54 -2.80
CA LEU A 47 -10.33 -5.97 -2.58
C LEU A 47 -11.40 -6.53 -3.50
N ASN A 48 -12.37 -5.71 -3.92
CA ASN A 48 -13.46 -6.10 -4.79
C ASN A 48 -13.09 -6.01 -6.30
N SER A 49 -11.83 -5.71 -6.64
CA SER A 49 -11.35 -5.66 -8.01
C SER A 49 -10.61 -6.93 -8.40
N ASP A 50 -10.89 -7.45 -9.59
CA ASP A 50 -10.20 -8.60 -10.18
C ASP A 50 -8.85 -8.19 -10.78
N LYS A 51 -8.74 -6.93 -11.22
CA LYS A 51 -7.56 -6.33 -11.84
C LYS A 51 -7.28 -4.94 -11.27
N LEU A 52 -6.04 -4.71 -10.87
CA LEU A 52 -5.54 -3.39 -10.51
C LEU A 52 -4.64 -2.82 -11.60
N VAL A 53 -4.85 -1.55 -11.94
CA VAL A 53 -4.01 -0.78 -12.85
C VAL A 53 -3.53 0.48 -12.13
N LEU A 54 -2.22 0.60 -11.99
CA LEU A 54 -1.58 1.72 -11.30
C LEU A 54 -0.72 2.49 -12.29
N THR A 55 -0.77 3.82 -12.20
CA THR A 55 0.20 4.68 -12.90
C THR A 55 1.53 4.72 -12.15
N PRO A 56 2.67 5.00 -12.81
CA PRO A 56 3.95 5.14 -12.13
C PRO A 56 3.89 6.13 -10.95
N ALA A 57 3.26 7.29 -11.15
CA ALA A 57 3.05 8.27 -10.09
C ALA A 57 2.20 7.75 -8.92
N ALA A 58 1.23 6.86 -9.19
CA ALA A 58 0.46 6.21 -8.14
C ALA A 58 1.29 5.20 -7.35
N VAL A 59 2.19 4.46 -8.01
CA VAL A 59 3.11 3.54 -7.33
C VAL A 59 4.10 4.31 -6.46
N GLU A 60 4.67 5.40 -6.96
CA GLU A 60 5.55 6.30 -6.19
C GLU A 60 4.82 6.85 -4.96
N PHE A 61 3.59 7.34 -5.12
CA PHE A 61 2.77 7.82 -4.02
C PHE A 61 2.52 6.73 -2.96
N LEU A 62 2.17 5.52 -3.38
CA LEU A 62 1.94 4.40 -2.45
C LEU A 62 3.22 4.01 -1.71
N ASN A 63 4.34 3.90 -2.41
CA ASN A 63 5.63 3.56 -1.79
C ASN A 63 6.14 4.66 -0.86
N ALA A 64 5.91 5.93 -1.18
CA ALA A 64 6.27 7.03 -0.28
C ALA A 64 5.43 7.06 1.01
N ARG A 65 4.21 6.51 0.96
CA ARG A 65 3.27 6.50 2.09
C ARG A 65 3.30 5.21 2.92
N TYR A 66 3.62 4.09 2.28
CA TYR A 66 3.50 2.73 2.83
C TYR A 66 4.69 1.83 2.46
N GLY A 67 5.80 2.38 1.98
CA GLY A 67 7.01 1.61 1.66
C GLY A 67 7.67 1.07 2.91
N VAL A 68 8.42 -0.03 2.80
CA VAL A 68 9.04 -0.72 3.96
C VAL A 68 9.93 0.23 4.79
N GLU A 69 10.65 1.14 4.15
CA GLU A 69 11.48 2.15 4.84
C GLU A 69 10.68 3.16 5.68
N SER A 70 9.36 3.29 5.46
CA SER A 70 8.49 4.13 6.29
C SER A 70 8.06 3.46 7.61
N PHE A 71 8.37 2.17 7.79
CA PHE A 71 8.08 1.40 9.02
C PHE A 71 9.33 1.09 9.85
N GLU A 72 10.54 1.21 9.28
CA GLU A 72 11.81 0.98 9.99
C GLU A 72 12.16 2.08 11.01
N THR A 73 11.28 3.05 11.24
CA THR A 73 11.48 4.12 12.25
C THR A 73 10.76 3.85 13.57
N ASP A 74 10.02 2.74 13.71
CA ASP A 74 9.26 2.41 14.93
C ASP A 74 9.80 1.19 15.70
N GLU A 75 10.92 0.57 15.29
CA GLU A 75 11.54 -0.59 16.00
C GLU A 75 12.86 -0.27 16.73
N GLU A 76 13.13 0.99 17.08
CA GLU A 76 14.14 1.33 18.08
C GLU A 76 13.45 1.66 19.41
N ASP A 77 13.34 0.67 20.31
CA ASP A 77 13.45 0.78 21.78
C ASP A 77 12.85 -0.46 22.49
N GLU A 78 13.38 -1.66 22.25
CA GLU A 78 13.46 -2.68 23.30
C GLU A 78 14.93 -2.89 23.64
N ASP A 79 15.37 -2.14 24.65
CA ASP A 79 16.69 -2.22 25.27
C ASP A 79 16.86 -3.63 25.87
N ASP A 80 17.39 -4.56 25.07
CA ASP A 80 17.87 -5.88 25.49
C ASP A 80 19.09 -5.69 26.42
N THR A 81 18.83 -5.31 27.67
CA THR A 81 19.79 -5.54 28.75
C THR A 81 19.82 -7.03 29.10
N GLU A 82 20.50 -7.83 28.28
CA GLU A 82 20.93 -9.17 28.67
C GLU A 82 22.06 -9.05 29.72
N GLY A 83 21.89 -9.78 30.83
CA GLY A 83 22.59 -9.56 32.09
C GLY A 83 24.00 -10.12 32.20
N ALA A 84 24.66 -9.74 33.31
CA ALA A 84 25.40 -10.65 34.18
C ALA A 84 26.04 -9.86 35.34
N GLU A 85 25.43 -9.88 36.53
CA GLU A 85 26.19 -9.93 37.78
C GLU A 85 25.49 -10.95 38.69
N GLU A 86 26.02 -12.18 38.65
CA GLU A 86 25.63 -13.27 39.52
C GLU A 86 25.90 -12.94 41.00
N ALA A 87 25.04 -13.51 41.84
CA ALA A 87 25.03 -13.39 43.28
C ALA A 87 26.37 -13.79 43.95
N ALA A 88 26.60 -13.15 45.10
CA ALA A 88 27.56 -13.53 46.12
C ALA A 88 27.48 -15.03 46.48
N ASP A 89 28.64 -15.69 46.67
CA ASP A 89 29.02 -16.29 47.96
C ASP A 89 30.50 -16.75 48.03
N GLU A 90 31.09 -16.50 49.21
CA GLU A 90 32.25 -17.10 49.91
C GLU A 90 33.46 -17.76 49.19
N GLN A 91 34.67 -17.26 49.50
CA GLN A 91 35.70 -18.05 50.20
C GLN A 91 36.80 -17.15 50.80
N GLY A 92 37.11 -17.38 52.08
CA GLY A 92 38.01 -16.55 52.90
C GLY A 92 39.51 -16.79 52.74
N ALA A 93 40.26 -15.88 53.33
CA ALA A 93 41.58 -16.06 53.96
C ALA A 93 41.80 -14.94 54.98
#